data_AF-A0A9X6GJ72-F1
#
_entry.id   AF-A0A9X6GJ72-F1
#
_cell.length_a   1.000
_cell.length_b   1.000
_cell.length_c   1.000
_cell.angle_alpha   90.00
_cell.angle_beta   90.00
_cell.angle_gamma   90.00
#
_symmetry.space_group_name_H-M   'P 1'
#
loop_
_entity.id
_entity.type
_entity.pdbx_description
1 polymer ?
#
loop_
_entity_poly.entity_id
_entity_poly.type
_entity_poly.pdbx_seq_one_letter_code
_entity_poly.pdbx_strand_id
1 'polypeptide(L)'
;MTPSAPSGAARSRQPSNSASPSLFDTAMQQLACRERQHEQAAQIARGAVSVAGLSGRAGCVADTPLQIEAMLRTAAARGDVDAQRYLLAQHAADLMQRAVAAAPAGTQPTLSPDAEREVAVIVSDLEALALAGHRDAIATLAQVVESPLLHAPDPVYAAAWRLAARQPPGQPLDATAPLQAEEEVLDALTQQQQQQARSLAVELFDDCCRHLRQLGDDSTASAHQSAHLSSPQER
;
A
#
# COMPACT_ATOMS: atom_id res chain seq x y z
N MET A 1 -39.32 -0.99 52.91
CA MET A 1 -38.64 -2.22 52.45
C MET A 1 -38.61 -2.21 50.93
N THR A 2 -37.43 -2.24 50.34
CA THR A 2 -37.14 -2.52 48.92
C THR A 2 -36.57 -3.95 48.81
N PRO A 3 -36.34 -4.52 47.62
CA PRO A 3 -36.97 -4.32 46.30
C PRO A 3 -37.41 -5.66 45.65
N SER A 4 -37.98 -5.62 44.44
CA SER A 4 -37.67 -6.58 43.36
C SER A 4 -38.39 -6.17 42.07
N ALA A 5 -37.66 -5.59 41.11
CA ALA A 5 -38.11 -5.42 39.74
C ALA A 5 -37.27 -6.36 38.84
N PRO A 6 -37.87 -7.12 37.91
CA PRO A 6 -37.11 -7.98 37.01
C PRO A 6 -36.32 -7.12 36.01
N SER A 7 -35.03 -7.43 35.85
CA SER A 7 -34.13 -6.73 34.94
C SER A 7 -34.68 -6.71 33.51
N GLY A 8 -34.90 -5.51 32.98
CA GLY A 8 -35.05 -5.33 31.53
C GLY A 8 -33.77 -5.80 30.84
N ALA A 9 -33.88 -6.81 29.98
CA ALA A 9 -32.76 -7.30 29.20
C ALA A 9 -32.30 -6.21 28.25
N ALA A 10 -31.21 -5.52 28.63
CA ALA A 10 -30.48 -4.64 27.73
C ALA A 10 -29.97 -5.49 26.57
N ARG A 11 -30.69 -5.46 25.45
CA ARG A 11 -30.18 -5.92 24.16
C ARG A 11 -29.03 -5.01 23.80
N SER A 12 -27.81 -5.41 24.17
CA SER A 12 -26.58 -4.85 23.64
C SER A 12 -26.67 -4.89 22.12
N ARG A 13 -26.95 -3.75 21.50
CA ARG A 13 -26.75 -3.57 20.06
C ARG A 13 -25.23 -3.70 19.85
N GLN A 14 -24.79 -4.91 19.53
CA GLN A 14 -23.45 -5.12 19.00
C GLN A 14 -23.34 -4.20 17.77
N PRO A 15 -22.33 -3.31 17.70
CA PRO A 15 -22.12 -2.48 16.53
C PRO A 15 -21.92 -3.41 15.33
N SER A 16 -22.80 -3.29 14.35
CA SER A 16 -22.83 -4.14 13.15
C SER A 16 -21.74 -3.73 12.15
N ASN A 17 -20.49 -3.66 12.63
CA ASN A 17 -19.30 -3.40 11.81
C ASN A 17 -18.73 -4.68 11.17
N SER A 18 -19.62 -5.63 10.84
CA SER A 18 -19.32 -6.71 9.91
C SER A 18 -19.50 -6.20 8.48
N ALA A 19 -18.67 -5.22 8.08
CA ALA A 19 -18.47 -4.97 6.67
C ALA A 19 -17.97 -6.27 6.05
N SER A 20 -18.62 -6.75 4.98
CA SER A 20 -18.10 -7.90 4.24
C SER A 20 -16.68 -7.56 3.76
N PRO A 21 -15.69 -8.45 3.94
CA PRO A 21 -14.32 -8.17 3.52
C PRO A 21 -14.32 -7.76 2.05
N SER A 22 -13.50 -6.76 1.71
CA SER A 22 -13.39 -6.35 0.32
C SER A 22 -12.88 -7.51 -0.54
N LEU A 23 -13.07 -7.36 -1.85
CA LEU A 23 -12.60 -8.38 -2.78
C LEU A 23 -11.05 -8.43 -2.78
N PHE A 24 -10.39 -7.29 -2.53
CA PHE A 24 -8.97 -7.18 -2.20
C PHE A 24 -8.61 -7.88 -0.87
N ASP A 25 -9.28 -7.59 0.25
CA ASP A 25 -9.01 -8.24 1.55
C ASP A 25 -9.08 -9.77 1.45
N THR A 26 -10.07 -10.26 0.70
CA THR A 26 -10.28 -11.69 0.49
C THR A 26 -9.13 -12.29 -0.34
N ALA A 27 -8.67 -11.59 -1.39
CA ALA A 27 -7.52 -12.00 -2.18
C ALA A 27 -6.22 -12.02 -1.35
N MET A 28 -5.99 -11.00 -0.51
CA MET A 28 -4.82 -10.94 0.38
C MET A 28 -4.84 -12.03 1.46
N GLN A 29 -6.02 -12.37 2.00
CA GLN A 29 -6.16 -13.52 2.90
C GLN A 29 -5.82 -14.85 2.20
N GLN A 30 -6.24 -15.04 0.94
CA GLN A 30 -5.89 -16.21 0.14
C GLN A 30 -4.40 -16.25 -0.22
N LEU A 31 -3.77 -15.11 -0.45
CA LEU A 31 -2.32 -15.01 -0.68
C LEU A 31 -1.52 -15.43 0.57
N ALA A 32 -1.79 -14.81 1.72
CA ALA A 32 -1.12 -15.15 2.99
C ALA A 32 -1.43 -16.59 3.46
N CYS A 33 -2.57 -17.15 3.06
CA CYS A 33 -2.88 -18.56 3.21
C CYS A 33 -1.93 -19.45 2.39
N ARG A 34 -1.76 -19.13 1.11
CA ARG A 34 -0.90 -19.83 0.16
C ARG A 34 0.57 -19.79 0.57
N GLU A 35 1.08 -18.64 1.00
CA GLU A 35 2.46 -18.46 1.46
C GLU A 35 2.78 -19.41 2.62
N ARG A 36 1.93 -19.44 3.65
CA ARG A 36 2.08 -20.38 4.78
C ARG A 36 2.07 -21.85 4.36
N GLN A 37 1.28 -22.22 3.34
CA GLN A 37 1.34 -23.59 2.79
C GLN A 37 2.70 -23.89 2.13
N HIS A 38 3.26 -22.94 1.36
CA HIS A 38 4.59 -23.10 0.73
C HIS A 38 5.71 -23.15 1.78
N GLU A 39 5.68 -22.28 2.78
CA GLU A 39 6.65 -22.30 3.89
C GLU A 39 6.60 -23.63 4.64
N GLN A 40 5.41 -24.12 4.96
CA GLN A 40 5.22 -25.40 5.64
C GLN A 40 5.71 -26.58 4.79
N ALA A 41 5.43 -26.58 3.48
CA ALA A 41 5.95 -27.58 2.55
C ALA A 41 7.49 -27.53 2.46
N ALA A 42 8.09 -26.34 2.42
CA ALA A 42 9.53 -26.14 2.42
C ALA A 42 10.18 -26.59 3.75
N GLN A 43 9.54 -26.36 4.89
CA GLN A 43 9.99 -26.83 6.20
C GLN A 43 9.97 -28.36 6.29
N ILE A 44 8.92 -29.00 5.77
CA ILE A 44 8.82 -30.47 5.67
C ILE A 44 9.91 -31.01 4.75
N ALA A 45 10.12 -30.41 3.57
CA ALA A 45 11.18 -30.79 2.63
C ALA A 45 12.60 -30.62 3.21
N ARG A 46 12.79 -29.65 4.12
CA ARG A 46 14.04 -29.44 4.89
C ARG A 46 14.16 -30.32 6.14
N GLY A 47 13.18 -31.19 6.43
CA GLY A 47 13.17 -32.08 7.60
C GLY A 47 12.99 -31.36 8.95
N ALA A 48 12.56 -30.10 8.96
CA ALA A 48 12.55 -29.25 10.15
C ALA A 48 11.35 -29.48 11.09
N VAL A 49 10.30 -30.18 10.64
CA VAL A 49 9.07 -30.42 11.41
C VAL A 49 8.61 -31.87 11.26
N SER A 50 8.46 -32.57 12.38
CA SER A 50 7.81 -33.89 12.41
C SER A 50 6.30 -33.76 12.15
N VAL A 51 5.79 -34.49 11.15
CA VAL A 51 4.40 -34.43 10.65
C VAL A 51 3.34 -34.59 11.75
N ALA A 52 3.67 -35.30 12.84
CA ALA A 52 2.79 -35.51 13.99
C ALA A 52 2.31 -34.22 14.70
N GLY A 53 2.99 -33.08 14.54
CA GLY A 53 2.62 -31.82 15.19
C GLY A 53 1.57 -30.96 14.46
N LEU A 54 1.16 -31.32 13.24
CA LEU A 54 0.48 -30.40 12.32
C LEU A 54 -1.06 -30.55 12.27
N SER A 55 -1.63 -31.58 12.89
CA SER A 55 -3.06 -31.94 12.76
C SER A 55 -4.06 -31.04 13.50
N GLY A 56 -3.65 -29.86 13.99
CA GLY A 56 -4.41 -29.08 14.98
C GLY A 56 -4.88 -27.68 14.55
N ARG A 57 -4.45 -27.14 13.41
CA ARG A 57 -4.96 -25.85 12.90
C ARG A 57 -5.89 -26.10 11.73
N ALA A 58 -7.06 -25.46 11.75
CA ALA A 58 -7.99 -25.45 10.62
C ALA A 58 -7.23 -24.99 9.37
N GLY A 59 -6.92 -25.94 8.49
CA GLY A 59 -6.04 -25.73 7.36
C GLY A 59 -6.71 -24.77 6.39
N CYS A 60 -6.18 -23.55 6.29
CA CYS A 60 -6.65 -22.63 5.28
C CYS A 60 -6.37 -23.25 3.90
N VAL A 61 -7.41 -23.34 3.07
CA VAL A 61 -7.34 -23.87 1.70
C VAL A 61 -7.21 -22.66 0.79
N ALA A 62 -5.99 -22.43 0.28
CA ALA A 62 -5.72 -21.34 -0.64
C ALA A 62 -6.34 -21.58 -2.02
N ASP A 63 -6.95 -20.53 -2.57
CA ASP A 63 -7.34 -20.50 -3.98
C ASP A 63 -6.12 -20.59 -4.93
N THR A 64 -6.36 -20.89 -6.21
CA THR A 64 -5.29 -20.92 -7.22
C THR A 64 -4.74 -19.52 -7.52
N PRO A 65 -3.48 -19.38 -8.01
CA PRO A 65 -2.91 -18.06 -8.33
C PRO A 65 -3.79 -17.26 -9.28
N LEU A 66 -4.34 -17.93 -10.31
CA LEU A 66 -5.20 -17.31 -11.32
C LEU A 66 -6.54 -16.84 -10.73
N GLN A 67 -7.07 -17.49 -9.69
CA GLN A 67 -8.27 -17.02 -8.98
C GLN A 67 -7.95 -15.80 -8.12
N ILE A 68 -6.86 -15.83 -7.35
CA ILE A 68 -6.40 -14.70 -6.53
C ILE A 68 -6.10 -13.48 -7.42
N GLU A 69 -5.42 -13.69 -8.55
CA GLU A 69 -5.15 -12.65 -9.54
C GLU A 69 -6.42 -12.13 -10.22
N ALA A 70 -7.34 -13.02 -10.62
CA ALA A 70 -8.63 -12.60 -11.17
C ALA A 70 -9.45 -11.79 -10.16
N MET A 71 -9.34 -12.12 -8.86
CA MET A 71 -9.91 -11.32 -7.79
C MET A 71 -9.26 -9.94 -7.74
N LEU A 72 -7.94 -9.84 -7.60
CA LEU A 72 -7.23 -8.56 -7.57
C LEU A 72 -7.56 -7.67 -8.78
N ARG A 73 -7.54 -8.23 -10.00
CA ARG A 73 -7.93 -7.51 -11.22
C ARG A 73 -9.40 -7.06 -11.20
N THR A 74 -10.31 -7.88 -10.66
CA THR A 74 -11.73 -7.52 -10.50
C THR A 74 -11.93 -6.41 -9.47
N ALA A 75 -11.16 -6.40 -8.38
CA ALA A 75 -11.17 -5.32 -7.40
C ALA A 75 -10.65 -4.02 -8.05
N ALA A 76 -9.48 -4.06 -8.69
CA ALA A 76 -8.88 -2.90 -9.35
C ALA A 76 -9.80 -2.30 -10.43
N ALA A 77 -10.44 -3.14 -11.24
CA ALA A 77 -11.42 -2.73 -12.26
C ALA A 77 -12.73 -2.15 -11.67
N ARG A 78 -13.00 -2.34 -10.38
CA ARG A 78 -14.09 -1.70 -9.63
C ARG A 78 -13.68 -0.41 -8.92
N GLY A 79 -12.44 0.04 -9.10
CA GLY A 79 -11.89 1.23 -8.43
C GLY A 79 -11.28 0.96 -7.05
N ASP A 80 -11.00 -0.31 -6.71
CA ASP A 80 -10.27 -0.65 -5.49
C ASP A 80 -8.79 -0.23 -5.64
N VAL A 81 -8.43 0.83 -4.92
CA VAL A 81 -7.12 1.47 -5.02
C VAL A 81 -6.01 0.57 -4.45
N ASP A 82 -6.27 -0.21 -3.40
CA ASP A 82 -5.28 -1.12 -2.84
C ASP A 82 -4.99 -2.29 -3.79
N ALA A 83 -6.00 -2.78 -4.50
CA ALA A 83 -5.82 -3.73 -5.59
C ALA A 83 -5.03 -3.13 -6.77
N GLN A 84 -5.28 -1.88 -7.16
CA GLN A 84 -4.50 -1.18 -8.20
C GLN A 84 -3.03 -1.04 -7.80
N ARG A 85 -2.75 -0.55 -6.58
CA ARG A 85 -1.42 -0.46 -5.97
C ARG A 85 -0.69 -1.80 -5.98
N TYR A 86 -1.36 -2.86 -5.53
CA TYR A 86 -0.78 -4.20 -5.47
C TYR A 86 -0.38 -4.71 -6.87
N LEU A 87 -1.26 -4.57 -7.86
CA LEU A 87 -1.00 -5.03 -9.22
C LEU A 87 0.13 -4.25 -9.91
N LEU A 88 0.20 -2.92 -9.70
CA LEU A 88 1.30 -2.08 -10.22
C LEU A 88 2.65 -2.48 -9.59
N ALA A 89 2.69 -2.68 -8.27
CA ALA A 89 3.88 -3.14 -7.57
C ALA A 89 4.33 -4.55 -8.04
N GLN A 90 3.38 -5.46 -8.24
CA GLN A 90 3.65 -6.80 -8.77
C GLN A 90 4.21 -6.74 -10.20
N HIS A 91 3.57 -5.98 -11.10
CA HIS A 91 4.01 -5.84 -12.49
C HIS A 91 5.40 -5.22 -12.60
N ALA A 92 5.70 -4.20 -11.80
CA ALA A 92 7.04 -3.62 -11.69
C ALA A 92 8.08 -4.66 -11.23
N ALA A 93 7.77 -5.42 -10.18
CA ALA A 93 8.66 -6.47 -9.67
C ALA A 93 8.89 -7.57 -10.73
N ASP A 94 7.85 -8.02 -11.42
CA ASP A 94 7.93 -9.03 -12.47
C ASP A 94 8.74 -8.56 -13.70
N LEU A 95 8.70 -7.26 -14.03
CA LEU A 95 9.55 -6.66 -15.07
C LEU A 95 11.03 -6.66 -14.66
N MET A 96 11.33 -6.17 -13.45
CA MET A 96 12.69 -6.12 -12.92
C MET A 96 13.30 -7.51 -12.74
N GLN A 97 12.54 -8.47 -12.20
CA GLN A 97 13.00 -9.85 -12.05
C GLN A 97 13.29 -10.51 -13.40
N ARG A 98 12.46 -10.27 -14.42
CA ARG A 98 12.71 -10.76 -15.79
C ARG A 98 14.00 -10.14 -16.38
N ALA A 99 14.26 -8.85 -16.16
CA ALA A 99 15.50 -8.21 -16.61
C ALA A 99 16.74 -8.82 -15.93
N VAL A 100 16.69 -9.04 -14.61
CA VAL A 100 17.78 -9.70 -13.87
C VAL A 100 18.00 -11.15 -14.32
N ALA A 101 16.93 -11.91 -14.53
CA ALA A 101 17.00 -13.31 -14.96
C ALA A 101 17.47 -13.49 -16.43
N ALA A 102 17.23 -12.49 -17.29
CA ALA A 102 17.67 -12.49 -18.68
C ALA A 102 19.12 -12.03 -18.87
N ALA A 103 19.73 -11.37 -17.87
CA ALA A 103 21.07 -10.82 -17.98
C ALA A 103 22.16 -11.91 -18.00
N PRO A 104 23.08 -11.88 -18.99
CA PRO A 104 24.23 -12.79 -19.01
C PRO A 104 25.11 -12.64 -17.76
N ALA A 105 25.65 -13.76 -17.28
CA ALA A 105 26.55 -13.78 -16.13
C ALA A 105 27.75 -12.84 -16.33
N GLY A 106 27.99 -11.95 -15.35
CA GLY A 106 29.05 -10.95 -15.41
C GLY A 106 28.70 -9.65 -16.14
N THR A 107 27.45 -9.50 -16.63
CA THR A 107 26.94 -8.21 -17.14
C THR A 107 26.04 -7.53 -16.11
N GLN A 108 25.97 -6.20 -16.14
CA GLN A 108 24.98 -5.47 -15.36
C GLN A 108 23.60 -5.65 -16.01
N PRO A 109 22.57 -6.11 -15.28
CA PRO A 109 21.23 -6.26 -15.82
C PRO A 109 20.64 -4.89 -16.18
N THR A 110 20.00 -4.80 -17.35
CA THR A 110 19.27 -3.63 -17.82
C THR A 110 17.90 -4.04 -18.36
N LEU A 111 16.93 -3.14 -18.30
CA LEU A 111 15.63 -3.33 -18.92
C LEU A 111 15.75 -3.29 -20.45
N SER A 112 14.86 -4.00 -21.14
CA SER A 112 14.72 -3.86 -22.60
C SER A 112 13.93 -2.60 -22.95
N PRO A 113 14.08 -2.02 -24.16
CA PRO A 113 13.33 -0.82 -24.54
C PRO A 113 11.79 -0.96 -24.53
N ASP A 114 11.27 -2.20 -24.59
CA ASP A 114 9.84 -2.48 -24.40
C ASP A 114 9.48 -2.51 -22.91
N ALA A 115 10.31 -3.15 -22.08
CA ALA A 115 10.12 -3.18 -20.63
C ALA A 115 10.26 -1.79 -19.99
N GLU A 116 11.13 -0.92 -20.49
CA GLU A 116 11.22 0.48 -20.05
C GLU A 116 9.95 1.28 -20.38
N ARG A 117 9.32 1.00 -21.53
CA ARG A 117 8.01 1.59 -21.88
C ARG A 117 6.89 1.09 -20.97
N GLU A 118 6.89 -0.19 -20.59
CA GLU A 118 5.98 -0.70 -19.57
C GLU A 118 6.22 -0.04 -18.20
N VAL A 119 7.49 0.08 -17.78
CA VAL A 119 7.85 0.75 -16.51
C VAL A 119 7.42 2.23 -16.52
N ALA A 120 7.58 2.95 -17.63
CA ALA A 120 7.14 4.35 -17.72
C ALA A 120 5.61 4.51 -17.51
N VAL A 121 4.80 3.57 -17.98
CA VAL A 121 3.35 3.54 -17.70
C VAL A 121 3.11 3.28 -16.21
N ILE A 122 3.77 2.27 -15.62
CA ILE A 122 3.63 1.95 -14.19
C ILE A 122 4.05 3.13 -13.31
N VAL A 123 5.14 3.83 -13.66
CA VAL A 123 5.59 5.05 -12.97
C VAL A 123 4.52 6.13 -13.03
N SER A 124 3.92 6.38 -14.20
CA SER A 124 2.85 7.37 -14.35
C SER A 124 1.59 7.01 -13.54
N ASP A 125 1.21 5.74 -13.49
CA ASP A 125 0.05 5.28 -12.70
C ASP A 125 0.32 5.36 -11.19
N LEU A 126 1.53 4.98 -10.75
CA LEU A 126 1.98 5.13 -9.37
C LEU A 126 2.11 6.61 -8.95
N GLU A 127 2.53 7.50 -9.85
CA GLU A 127 2.57 8.94 -9.62
C GLU A 127 1.17 9.53 -9.47
N ALA A 128 0.21 9.13 -10.31
CA ALA A 128 -1.19 9.56 -10.15
C ALA A 128 -1.77 9.12 -8.79
N LEU A 129 -1.45 7.91 -8.33
CA LEU A 129 -1.83 7.40 -7.01
C LEU A 129 -1.08 8.10 -5.86
N ALA A 130 0.20 8.43 -6.07
CA ALA A 130 1.00 9.20 -5.13
C ALA A 130 0.43 10.60 -4.92
N LEU A 131 0.07 11.30 -6.00
CA LEU A 131 -0.57 12.62 -5.99
C LEU A 131 -1.99 12.59 -5.42
N ALA A 132 -2.72 11.48 -5.54
CA ALA A 132 -3.96 11.25 -4.80
C ALA A 132 -3.73 10.95 -3.29
N GLY A 133 -2.47 10.91 -2.85
CA GLY A 133 -2.05 10.80 -1.46
C GLY A 133 -1.89 9.37 -0.92
N HIS A 134 -1.88 8.37 -1.80
CA HIS A 134 -1.70 6.96 -1.39
C HIS A 134 -0.24 6.67 -1.04
N ARG A 135 0.15 6.92 0.21
CA ARG A 135 1.57 6.89 0.67
C ARG A 135 2.36 5.63 0.32
N ASP A 136 1.78 4.43 0.36
CA ASP A 136 2.54 3.22 -0.01
C ASP A 136 2.72 3.05 -1.53
N ALA A 137 1.97 3.79 -2.38
CA ALA A 137 2.28 3.91 -3.80
C ALA A 137 3.57 4.71 -4.01
N ILE A 138 3.82 5.73 -3.17
CA ILE A 138 5.05 6.53 -3.18
C ILE A 138 6.28 5.67 -2.89
N ALA A 139 6.16 4.69 -1.99
CA ALA A 139 7.24 3.76 -1.69
C ALA A 139 7.64 2.90 -2.91
N THR A 140 6.64 2.35 -3.62
CA THR A 140 6.87 1.61 -4.87
C THR A 140 7.41 2.53 -5.97
N LEU A 141 6.84 3.73 -6.15
CA LEU A 141 7.28 4.72 -7.14
C LEU A 141 8.77 5.04 -6.97
N ALA A 142 9.19 5.39 -5.75
CA ALA A 142 10.58 5.71 -5.44
C ALA A 142 11.53 4.53 -5.69
N GLN A 143 11.11 3.30 -5.38
CA GLN A 143 11.90 2.08 -5.66
C GLN A 143 12.01 1.80 -7.17
N VAL A 144 10.97 2.12 -7.96
CA VAL A 144 10.99 1.91 -9.40
C VAL A 144 11.90 2.91 -10.10
N VAL A 145 11.75 4.20 -9.81
CA VAL A 145 12.49 5.28 -10.51
C VAL A 145 13.98 5.35 -10.16
N GLU A 146 14.39 4.89 -8.97
CA GLU A 146 15.82 4.78 -8.62
C GLU A 146 16.50 3.53 -9.20
N SER A 147 15.75 2.60 -9.79
CA SER A 147 16.23 1.26 -10.08
C SER A 147 17.42 1.28 -11.05
N PRO A 148 18.59 0.70 -10.70
CA PRO A 148 19.78 0.68 -11.55
C PRO A 148 19.64 -0.24 -12.78
N LEU A 149 18.45 -0.81 -12.99
CA LEU A 149 18.04 -1.54 -14.19
C LEU A 149 17.53 -0.60 -15.31
N LEU A 150 17.12 0.63 -14.96
CA LEU A 150 16.72 1.66 -15.91
C LEU A 150 17.94 2.22 -16.63
N HIS A 151 17.77 2.61 -17.90
CA HIS A 151 18.79 3.34 -18.66
C HIS A 151 19.07 4.73 -18.06
N ALA A 152 18.07 5.36 -17.46
CA ALA A 152 18.18 6.64 -16.76
C ALA A 152 17.43 6.58 -15.41
N PRO A 153 18.07 6.05 -14.35
CA PRO A 153 17.51 6.10 -12.99
C PRO A 153 17.50 7.53 -12.47
N ASP A 154 16.43 7.91 -11.74
CA ASP A 154 16.32 9.21 -11.07
C ASP A 154 16.27 9.03 -9.53
N PRO A 155 17.44 8.99 -8.87
CA PRO A 155 17.50 8.87 -7.42
C PRO A 155 17.15 10.18 -6.70
N VAL A 156 17.11 11.32 -7.39
CA VAL A 156 16.71 12.63 -6.82
C VAL A 156 15.20 12.67 -6.68
N TYR A 157 14.48 12.28 -7.73
CA TYR A 157 13.03 12.14 -7.77
C TYR A 157 12.55 11.07 -6.76
N ALA A 158 13.24 9.93 -6.68
CA ALA A 158 12.97 8.90 -5.66
C ALA A 158 13.13 9.43 -4.22
N ALA A 159 14.21 10.16 -3.95
CA ALA A 159 14.46 10.74 -2.63
C ALA A 159 13.43 11.82 -2.28
N ALA A 160 13.07 12.69 -3.22
CA ALA A 160 12.05 13.72 -3.04
C ALA A 160 10.70 13.12 -2.65
N TRP A 161 10.27 12.07 -3.37
CA TRP A 161 9.06 11.32 -3.04
C TRP A 161 9.11 10.68 -1.66
N ARG A 162 10.23 10.08 -1.26
CA ARG A 162 10.39 9.52 0.11
C ARG A 162 10.34 10.59 1.19
N LEU A 163 10.97 11.73 0.97
CA LEU A 163 10.92 12.86 1.91
C LEU A 163 9.49 13.36 2.05
N ALA A 164 8.79 13.65 0.95
CA ALA A 164 7.39 14.05 0.95
C ALA A 164 6.51 13.01 1.68
N ALA A 165 6.68 11.72 1.35
CA ALA A 165 5.96 10.63 1.99
C ALA A 165 6.21 10.53 3.50
N ARG A 166 7.40 10.88 4.01
CA ARG A 166 7.71 10.81 5.46
C ARG A 166 7.09 11.94 6.28
N GLN A 167 6.70 13.05 5.66
CA GLN A 167 6.17 14.20 6.39
C GLN A 167 4.76 13.96 6.96
N PRO A 168 4.37 14.66 8.04
CA PRO A 168 3.06 14.50 8.66
C PRO A 168 1.97 15.13 7.77
N PRO A 169 0.94 14.38 7.31
CA PRO A 169 -0.06 14.90 6.39
C PRO A 169 -0.89 16.02 7.01
N GLY A 170 -1.32 16.98 6.18
CA GLY A 170 -2.16 18.10 6.61
C GLY A 170 -1.53 19.06 7.62
N GLN A 171 -0.21 19.20 7.62
CA GLN A 171 0.49 20.34 8.19
C GLN A 171 1.34 20.98 7.08
N PRO A 172 1.38 22.32 6.93
CA PRO A 172 2.27 22.96 5.96
C PRO A 172 3.73 22.71 6.36
N LEU A 173 4.59 22.48 5.38
CA LEU A 173 6.02 22.34 5.63
C LEU A 173 6.69 23.71 5.75
N ASP A 174 7.58 23.85 6.73
CA ASP A 174 8.55 24.92 6.76
C ASP A 174 9.72 24.52 5.86
N ALA A 175 9.80 25.11 4.66
CA ALA A 175 10.87 24.87 3.70
C ALA A 175 12.27 25.25 4.20
N THR A 176 12.37 25.98 5.32
CA THR A 176 13.65 26.32 5.97
C THR A 176 14.06 25.29 7.02
N ALA A 177 13.11 24.61 7.66
CA ALA A 177 13.36 23.60 8.69
C ALA A 177 13.83 22.25 8.11
N PRO A 178 14.60 21.44 8.87
CA PRO A 178 14.95 20.07 8.46
C PRO A 178 13.70 19.20 8.29
N LEU A 179 13.63 18.44 7.20
CA LEU A 179 12.54 17.50 6.94
C LEU A 179 12.70 16.22 7.76
N GLN A 180 11.60 15.51 8.02
CA GLN A 180 11.67 14.27 8.78
C GLN A 180 12.50 13.20 8.05
N ALA A 181 13.53 12.71 8.75
CA ALA A 181 14.53 11.76 8.26
C ALA A 181 15.29 12.21 6.99
N GLU A 182 15.52 13.53 6.87
CA GLU A 182 16.28 14.13 5.77
C GLU A 182 17.64 13.45 5.56
N GLU A 183 18.44 13.31 6.62
CA GLU A 183 19.77 12.69 6.56
C GLU A 183 19.72 11.23 6.07
N GLU A 184 18.79 10.41 6.57
CA GLU A 184 18.66 8.98 6.22
C GLU A 184 18.31 8.78 4.74
N VAL A 185 17.44 9.64 4.19
CA VAL A 185 16.98 9.54 2.80
C VAL A 185 18.00 10.14 1.82
N LEU A 186 18.81 11.10 2.27
CA LEU A 186 19.72 11.87 1.43
C LEU A 186 21.20 11.44 1.49
N ASP A 187 21.60 10.56 2.41
CA ASP A 187 22.99 10.11 2.61
C ASP A 187 23.68 9.61 1.32
N ALA A 188 22.95 8.87 0.48
CA ALA A 188 23.46 8.33 -0.78
C ALA A 188 23.62 9.37 -1.92
N LEU A 189 23.19 10.62 -1.72
CA LEU A 189 23.16 11.68 -2.74
C LEU A 189 24.27 12.71 -2.54
N THR A 190 24.77 13.29 -3.65
CA THR A 190 25.70 14.42 -3.59
C THR A 190 25.01 15.68 -3.05
N GLN A 191 25.74 16.59 -2.41
CA GLN A 191 25.20 17.83 -1.82
C GLN A 191 24.27 18.65 -2.74
N GLN A 192 24.56 18.69 -4.05
CA GLN A 192 23.69 19.33 -5.04
C GLN A 192 22.36 18.57 -5.22
N GLN A 193 22.43 17.24 -5.34
CA GLN A 193 21.25 16.38 -5.43
C GLN A 193 20.42 16.39 -4.15
N GLN A 194 21.05 16.50 -2.97
CA GLN A 194 20.36 16.64 -1.69
C GLN A 194 19.48 17.91 -1.66
N GLN A 195 20.04 19.05 -2.09
CA GLN A 195 19.29 20.31 -2.18
C GLN A 195 18.13 20.23 -3.18
N GLN A 196 18.36 19.60 -4.34
CA GLN A 196 17.32 19.41 -5.37
C GLN A 196 16.21 18.45 -4.92
N ALA A 197 16.55 17.35 -4.25
CA ALA A 197 15.58 16.42 -3.68
C ALA A 197 14.75 17.09 -2.57
N ARG A 198 15.37 17.92 -1.73
CA ARG A 198 14.69 18.67 -0.67
C ARG A 198 13.71 19.72 -1.22
N SER A 199 14.09 20.50 -2.23
CA SER A 199 13.17 21.49 -2.83
C SER A 199 11.97 20.79 -3.47
N LEU A 200 12.23 19.74 -4.25
CA LEU A 200 11.19 18.96 -4.90
C LEU A 200 10.28 18.24 -3.89
N ALA A 201 10.82 17.77 -2.76
CA ALA A 201 10.02 17.14 -1.69
C ALA A 201 8.96 18.08 -1.10
N VAL A 202 9.26 19.38 -0.99
CA VAL A 202 8.31 20.38 -0.49
C VAL A 202 7.19 20.60 -1.51
N GLU A 203 7.52 20.71 -2.80
CA GLU A 203 6.56 20.83 -3.89
C GLU A 203 5.63 19.60 -3.95
N LEU A 204 6.22 18.39 -4.01
CA LEU A 204 5.48 17.13 -4.06
C LEU A 204 4.57 16.91 -2.83
N PHE A 205 5.00 17.33 -1.63
CA PHE A 205 4.17 17.23 -0.43
C PHE A 205 2.93 18.14 -0.49
N ASP A 206 3.09 19.36 -0.99
CA ASP A 206 2.00 20.32 -1.12
C ASP A 206 0.93 19.81 -2.11
N ASP A 207 1.35 19.14 -3.18
CA ASP A 207 0.47 18.50 -4.16
C ASP A 207 -0.17 17.20 -3.62
N CYS A 208 0.60 16.27 -3.03
CA CYS A 208 0.08 14.95 -2.64
C CYS A 208 -0.64 14.91 -1.30
N CYS A 209 -0.17 15.68 -0.32
CA CYS A 209 -0.22 15.24 1.07
C CYS A 209 -0.67 16.32 2.05
N ARG A 210 -0.60 17.60 1.66
CA ARG A 210 -1.15 18.74 2.42
C ARG A 210 -2.66 18.66 2.60
N HIS A 211 -3.40 18.09 1.65
CA HIS A 211 -4.87 18.07 1.68
C HIS A 211 -5.49 16.87 2.39
N LEU A 212 -4.69 15.85 2.76
CA LEU A 212 -5.20 14.58 3.26
C LEU A 212 -5.90 14.62 4.63
N ARG A 213 -5.67 15.64 5.47
CA ARG A 213 -6.47 15.81 6.71
C ARG A 213 -7.92 16.21 6.42
N GLN A 214 -8.16 17.02 5.40
CA GLN A 214 -9.50 17.56 5.09
C GLN A 214 -10.46 16.44 4.65
N LEU A 215 -9.97 15.51 3.83
CA LEU A 215 -10.73 14.34 3.35
C LEU A 215 -11.20 13.39 4.47
N GLY A 216 -10.45 13.30 5.58
CA GLY A 216 -10.87 12.52 6.75
C GLY A 216 -11.98 13.19 7.57
N ASP A 217 -11.91 14.51 7.72
CA ASP A 217 -12.89 15.30 8.48
C ASP A 217 -14.21 15.48 7.71
N ASP A 218 -14.17 15.70 6.38
CA ASP A 218 -15.40 15.84 5.56
C ASP A 218 -16.22 14.54 5.47
N SER A 219 -15.54 13.38 5.46
CA SER A 219 -16.20 12.07 5.43
C SER A 219 -16.94 11.78 6.74
N THR A 220 -16.38 12.18 7.88
CA THR A 220 -17.04 12.07 9.19
C THR A 220 -18.13 13.13 9.39
N ALA A 221 -17.93 14.37 8.90
CA ALA A 221 -18.95 15.43 8.91
C ALA A 221 -20.20 15.03 8.10
N SER A 222 -20.02 14.40 6.93
CA SER A 222 -21.10 13.93 6.06
C SER A 222 -21.94 12.82 6.72
N ALA A 223 -21.30 11.93 7.48
CA ALA A 223 -21.99 10.91 8.27
C ALA A 223 -22.82 11.53 9.41
N HIS A 224 -22.32 12.57 10.08
CA HIS A 224 -23.05 13.25 11.15
C HIS A 224 -24.23 14.10 10.65
N GLN A 225 -24.12 14.74 9.47
CA GLN A 225 -25.21 15.53 8.91
C GLN A 225 -26.40 14.64 8.48
N SER A 226 -26.12 13.43 7.99
CA SER A 226 -27.13 12.42 7.66
C SER A 226 -27.89 11.90 8.89
N ALA A 227 -27.25 11.87 10.06
CA ALA A 227 -27.88 11.44 11.31
C ALA A 227 -28.86 12.47 11.90
N HIS A 228 -28.63 13.77 11.66
CA HIS A 228 -29.44 14.84 12.25
C HIS A 228 -30.77 15.13 11.53
N LEU A 229 -30.95 14.65 10.29
CA LEU A 229 -32.20 14.81 9.54
C LEU A 229 -33.27 13.75 9.86
N SER A 230 -32.94 12.74 10.68
CA SER A 230 -33.85 11.65 11.08
C SER A 230 -34.33 11.78 12.54
N SER A 231 -34.99 12.90 12.86
CA SER A 231 -35.73 13.07 14.12
C SER A 231 -37.20 13.40 13.84
N PRO A 232 -38.12 12.42 13.91
CA PRO A 232 -39.55 12.71 13.81
C PRO A 232 -40.02 13.44 15.07
N GLN A 233 -40.60 14.61 14.87
CA GLN A 233 -41.19 15.43 15.91
C GLN A 233 -42.55 14.84 16.31
N GLU A 234 -42.56 13.96 17.33
CA GLU A 234 -43.82 13.45 17.90
C GLU A 234 -44.63 14.58 18.57
N ARG A 235 -45.96 14.52 18.40
CA ARG A 235 -46.97 15.33 19.08
C ARG A 235 -47.93 14.40 19.81
#